data_AF-A0A5S6R1T5-F1
#
_entry.id   AF-A0A5S6R1T5-F1
#
_cell.length_a   1.000
_cell.length_b   1.000
_cell.length_c   1.000
_cell.angle_alpha   90.00
_cell.angle_beta   90.00
_cell.angle_gamma   90.00
#
_symmetry.space_group_name_H-M   'P 1'
#
loop_
_entity.id
_entity.type
_entity.pdbx_description
1 polymer ?
#
loop_
_entity_poly.entity_id
_entity_poly.type
_entity_poly.pdbx_seq_one_letter_code
_entity_poly.pdbx_strand_id
1 'polypeptide(L)'
;MRVVNALVFVFLWFVIFVTVPSSWFADVFPNFVYLYKEAAMAKYMSHEVAVYLPSPEVAEAPGNDWPVVRSVVDPSLAPESEALAVMQAARQFVEMGKYDKASKLFEHAFLMHPRHPDILTEYGLFTEKIRGDVVKANLMYCRALIYNPEHSRAILHKGRTQPLVQEVDAEMLRILDNDRIRFLGIPRGSSGLSRAMREAYFSHIYHTVAMEGNTMSLMQTRSLLETRLAIGGKSLLEHNEILGMDAALKYLNMSLVNRIGLITVDDILEIHRRVYGFVDPVEAGHFRRHQVYVGGFEPTPPGDIEKEMTALIDWLNLETTMNIHPVELAALLHYKFVIVHPFVDGWLSACCYSR
;
A
#
# COMPACT_ATOMS: atom_id res chain seq x y z
N MET A 1 4.72 23.29 3.64
CA MET A 1 3.55 22.76 4.39
C MET A 1 2.89 21.55 3.73
N ARG A 2 2.45 21.60 2.46
CA ARG A 2 1.74 20.47 1.82
C ARG A 2 2.61 19.23 1.56
N VAL A 3 3.84 19.41 1.10
CA VAL A 3 4.80 18.32 0.85
C VAL A 3 5.29 17.66 2.14
N VAL A 4 5.54 18.46 3.17
CA VAL A 4 5.90 17.92 4.48
C VAL A 4 4.71 17.20 5.11
N ASN A 5 3.49 17.70 4.95
CA ASN A 5 2.29 16.96 5.33
C ASN A 5 2.09 15.68 4.52
N ALA A 6 2.62 15.59 3.29
CA ALA A 6 2.59 14.37 2.47
C ALA A 6 3.63 13.34 2.92
N LEU A 7 4.85 13.76 3.30
CA LEU A 7 5.82 12.87 3.98
C LEU A 7 5.35 12.46 5.38
N VAL A 8 4.85 13.42 6.14
CA VAL A 8 4.21 13.18 7.44
C VAL A 8 3.01 12.27 7.25
N PHE A 9 2.23 12.36 6.16
CA PHE A 9 1.21 11.35 5.82
C PHE A 9 1.84 10.00 5.43
N VAL A 10 2.86 9.94 4.57
CA VAL A 10 3.55 8.68 4.22
C VAL A 10 4.06 7.97 5.48
N PHE A 11 4.48 8.73 6.48
CA PHE A 11 4.85 8.23 7.79
C PHE A 11 3.64 8.02 8.73
N LEU A 12 2.58 8.84 8.76
CA LEU A 12 1.46 8.83 9.74
C LEU A 12 0.12 8.23 9.24
N TRP A 13 -0.01 7.88 7.96
CA TRP A 13 -1.28 7.53 7.31
C TRP A 13 -1.74 6.09 7.52
N PHE A 14 -1.38 5.48 8.66
CA PHE A 14 -1.93 4.19 9.09
C PHE A 14 -2.70 4.24 10.42
N VAL A 15 -2.72 5.39 11.11
CA VAL A 15 -3.28 5.49 12.48
C VAL A 15 -4.81 5.62 12.52
N ILE A 16 -5.45 6.05 11.43
CA ILE A 16 -6.91 6.29 11.42
C ILE A 16 -7.72 5.01 11.19
N PHE A 17 -7.10 3.90 10.75
CA PHE A 17 -7.85 2.70 10.31
C PHE A 17 -8.06 1.60 11.37
N VAL A 18 -7.51 1.72 12.58
CA VAL A 18 -7.55 0.61 13.57
C VAL A 18 -8.69 0.74 14.60
N THR A 19 -9.48 1.82 14.60
CA THR A 19 -10.65 1.94 15.49
C THR A 19 -11.95 1.42 14.89
N VAL A 20 -11.94 0.89 13.67
CA VAL A 20 -13.13 0.32 13.01
C VAL A 20 -13.01 -1.21 12.99
N PRO A 21 -14.05 -1.97 13.40
CA PRO A 21 -14.01 -3.43 13.44
C PRO A 21 -13.56 -4.02 12.10
N SER A 22 -12.79 -5.11 12.16
CA SER A 22 -12.12 -5.81 11.05
C SER A 22 -13.01 -6.24 9.88
N SER A 23 -14.35 -6.21 10.04
CA SER A 23 -15.29 -6.42 8.95
C SER A 23 -15.33 -5.25 7.96
N TRP A 24 -15.02 -4.03 8.38
CA TRP A 24 -15.13 -2.84 7.52
C TRP A 24 -13.95 -2.71 6.54
N PHE A 25 -12.75 -3.18 6.91
CA PHE A 25 -11.56 -3.08 6.06
C PHE A 25 -11.60 -4.04 4.87
N ALA A 26 -12.19 -5.23 5.04
CA ALA A 26 -12.42 -6.19 3.95
C ALA A 26 -13.50 -5.71 2.96
N ASP A 27 -14.43 -4.86 3.44
CA ASP A 27 -15.49 -4.27 2.63
C ASP A 27 -15.06 -2.97 1.92
N VAL A 28 -14.08 -2.23 2.44
CA VAL A 28 -13.61 -0.94 1.89
C VAL A 28 -12.30 -1.04 1.09
N PHE A 29 -11.38 -1.94 1.46
CA PHE A 29 -10.10 -2.14 0.75
C PHE A 29 -9.80 -3.62 0.48
N PRO A 30 -10.59 -4.32 -0.35
CA PRO A 30 -10.29 -5.70 -0.77
C PRO A 30 -8.98 -5.81 -1.58
N ASN A 31 -8.36 -4.67 -1.93
CA ASN A 31 -7.23 -4.58 -2.86
C ASN A 31 -5.86 -4.65 -2.21
N PHE A 32 -5.73 -4.43 -0.90
CA PHE A 32 -4.40 -4.32 -0.29
C PHE A 32 -3.70 -5.68 -0.13
N VAL A 33 -4.46 -6.77 0.07
CA VAL A 33 -3.91 -8.12 0.28
C VAL A 33 -3.60 -8.84 -1.04
N TYR A 34 -4.20 -8.44 -2.17
CA TYR A 34 -4.08 -9.17 -3.45
C TYR A 34 -3.14 -8.52 -4.47
N LEU A 35 -2.47 -7.42 -4.12
CA LEU A 35 -1.53 -6.72 -5.01
C LEU A 35 -0.10 -7.29 -4.99
N TYR A 36 0.14 -8.39 -4.29
CA TYR A 36 1.51 -8.85 -4.00
C TYR A 36 2.22 -9.55 -5.18
N LYS A 37 1.52 -10.09 -6.19
CA LYS A 37 2.21 -10.80 -7.29
C LYS A 37 2.27 -9.98 -8.59
N GLU A 38 3.48 -9.47 -8.81
CA GLU A 38 4.14 -9.20 -10.10
C GLU A 38 3.89 -7.88 -10.84
N ALA A 39 5.02 -7.42 -11.40
CA ALA A 39 5.27 -6.22 -12.17
C ALA A 39 4.41 -6.15 -13.44
N ALA A 40 3.27 -5.47 -13.37
CA ALA A 40 2.59 -4.90 -14.54
C ALA A 40 1.54 -3.85 -14.14
N MET A 41 1.82 -3.00 -13.15
CA MET A 41 0.89 -1.96 -12.68
C MET A 41 1.03 -0.60 -13.40
N ALA A 42 1.88 -0.51 -14.43
CA ALA A 42 2.12 0.75 -15.17
C ALA A 42 0.88 1.29 -15.90
N LYS A 43 -0.19 0.48 -16.06
CA LYS A 43 -1.38 0.82 -16.85
C LYS A 43 -2.55 1.42 -16.04
N TYR A 44 -2.49 1.44 -14.70
CA TYR A 44 -3.59 1.95 -13.84
C TYR A 44 -3.27 3.16 -12.98
N MET A 45 -2.15 3.80 -13.25
CA MET A 45 -1.85 5.10 -12.70
C MET A 45 -2.62 6.17 -13.47
N SER A 46 -3.03 7.25 -12.80
CA SER A 46 -3.55 8.45 -13.45
C SER A 46 -2.63 8.86 -14.62
N HIS A 47 -3.23 9.39 -15.69
CA HIS A 47 -2.59 9.61 -17.01
C HIS A 47 -1.30 10.45 -16.96
N GLU A 48 -1.01 11.12 -15.84
CA GLU A 48 0.17 11.95 -15.60
C GLU A 48 1.40 11.17 -15.08
N VAL A 49 1.23 9.97 -14.50
CA VAL A 49 2.35 9.20 -13.90
C VAL A 49 2.90 8.10 -14.83
N ALA A 50 2.14 7.73 -15.88
CA ALA A 50 2.54 6.71 -16.86
C ALA A 50 3.72 7.12 -17.77
N VAL A 51 4.12 8.40 -17.75
CA VAL A 51 5.17 8.96 -18.64
C VAL A 51 6.59 8.52 -18.25
N TYR A 52 6.80 8.00 -17.04
CA TYR A 52 8.15 7.89 -16.44
C TYR A 52 8.72 6.47 -16.24
N LEU A 53 8.13 5.39 -16.82
CA LEU A 53 8.65 4.02 -16.60
C LEU A 53 9.09 3.33 -17.92
N PRO A 54 10.34 2.84 -18.01
CA PRO A 54 10.81 2.04 -19.15
C PRO A 54 10.30 0.58 -19.09
N SER A 55 9.95 0.02 -20.25
CA SER A 55 9.43 -1.35 -20.42
C SER A 55 10.53 -2.43 -20.29
N PRO A 56 10.31 -3.55 -19.56
CA PRO A 56 11.27 -4.65 -19.52
C PRO A 56 10.87 -5.84 -20.42
N GLU A 57 11.88 -6.42 -21.08
CA GLU A 57 11.86 -7.73 -21.74
C GLU A 57 11.96 -8.86 -20.70
N VAL A 58 11.26 -9.98 -20.94
CA VAL A 58 11.14 -11.12 -20.01
C VAL A 58 12.20 -12.17 -20.31
N ALA A 59 12.95 -12.60 -19.29
CA ALA A 59 13.81 -13.78 -19.33
C ALA A 59 13.29 -14.86 -18.37
N GLU A 60 13.04 -16.07 -18.88
CA GLU A 60 12.66 -17.26 -18.12
C GLU A 60 13.90 -17.93 -17.48
N ALA A 61 13.75 -18.50 -16.29
CA ALA A 61 14.74 -19.40 -15.69
C ALA A 61 14.08 -20.63 -15.02
N PRO A 62 14.78 -21.79 -14.97
CA PRO A 62 14.17 -23.11 -15.00
C PRO A 62 14.06 -23.81 -13.64
N GLY A 63 13.21 -24.85 -13.61
CA GLY A 63 12.70 -25.52 -12.42
C GLY A 63 13.63 -26.47 -11.67
N ASN A 64 13.11 -26.97 -10.54
CA ASN A 64 13.71 -28.05 -9.75
C ASN A 64 12.60 -28.89 -9.09
N ASP A 65 12.68 -30.21 -9.32
CA ASP A 65 11.85 -31.29 -8.78
C ASP A 65 12.32 -31.78 -7.40
N TRP A 66 11.39 -32.02 -6.45
CA TRP A 66 11.33 -33.24 -5.59
C TRP A 66 9.98 -33.31 -4.82
N PRO A 67 9.39 -34.50 -4.55
CA PRO A 67 7.98 -34.66 -4.19
C PRO A 67 7.73 -34.85 -2.69
N VAL A 68 6.69 -34.19 -2.17
CA VAL A 68 6.01 -34.59 -0.92
C VAL A 68 4.50 -34.43 -1.09
N VAL A 69 3.81 -35.58 -1.06
CA VAL A 69 2.35 -35.68 -1.13
C VAL A 69 1.72 -35.15 0.16
N ARG A 70 1.05 -34.01 0.06
CA ARG A 70 -0.13 -33.64 0.85
C ARG A 70 -1.12 -33.00 -0.11
N SER A 71 -2.30 -33.59 -0.28
CA SER A 71 -3.37 -33.10 -1.16
C SER A 71 -4.07 -31.87 -0.55
N VAL A 72 -3.35 -30.76 -0.50
CA VAL A 72 -3.94 -29.42 -0.58
C VAL A 72 -3.66 -29.01 -2.01
N VAL A 73 -4.59 -29.31 -2.92
CA VAL A 73 -4.46 -28.85 -4.31
C VAL A 73 -4.51 -27.33 -4.22
N ASP A 74 -3.37 -26.67 -4.45
CA ASP A 74 -3.34 -25.22 -4.65
C ASP A 74 -4.31 -24.93 -5.80
N PRO A 75 -5.42 -24.20 -5.56
CA PRO A 75 -6.42 -23.93 -6.60
C PRO A 75 -5.79 -23.29 -7.84
N SER A 76 -4.65 -22.61 -7.70
CA SER A 76 -3.94 -21.98 -8.81
C SER A 76 -3.29 -22.96 -9.79
N LEU A 77 -3.20 -24.24 -9.45
CA LEU A 77 -2.71 -25.33 -10.32
C LEU A 77 -3.83 -26.01 -11.11
N ALA A 78 -5.09 -25.64 -10.91
CA ALA A 78 -6.22 -26.22 -11.64
C ALA A 78 -6.11 -25.88 -13.14
N PRO A 79 -6.51 -26.78 -14.05
CA PRO A 79 -6.48 -26.50 -15.48
C PRO A 79 -7.43 -25.33 -15.83
N GLU A 80 -7.01 -24.50 -16.77
CA GLU A 80 -7.78 -23.33 -17.24
C GLU A 80 -9.23 -23.68 -17.61
N SER A 81 -9.43 -24.86 -18.24
CA SER A 81 -10.75 -25.37 -18.61
C SER A 81 -11.69 -25.56 -17.41
N GLU A 82 -11.15 -25.93 -16.25
CA GLU A 82 -11.94 -26.10 -15.01
C GLU A 82 -12.39 -24.75 -14.47
N ALA A 83 -11.50 -23.75 -14.44
CA ALA A 83 -11.88 -22.41 -13.98
C ALA A 83 -12.88 -21.73 -14.92
N LEU A 84 -12.75 -21.94 -16.23
CA LEU A 84 -13.75 -21.49 -17.21
C LEU A 84 -15.09 -22.21 -17.03
N ALA A 85 -15.10 -23.51 -16.74
CA ALA A 85 -16.33 -24.25 -16.44
C ALA A 85 -17.00 -23.74 -15.16
N VAL A 86 -16.22 -23.43 -14.13
CA VAL A 86 -16.72 -22.84 -12.87
C VAL A 86 -17.28 -21.44 -13.09
N MET A 87 -16.63 -20.60 -13.90
CA MET A 87 -17.16 -19.30 -14.32
C MET A 87 -18.47 -19.43 -15.10
N GLN A 88 -18.56 -20.39 -16.03
CA GLN A 88 -19.80 -20.67 -16.77
C GLN A 88 -20.93 -21.13 -15.83
N ALA A 89 -20.63 -21.98 -14.86
CA ALA A 89 -21.59 -22.38 -13.83
C ALA A 89 -22.03 -21.17 -13.00
N ALA A 90 -21.11 -20.28 -12.61
CA ALA A 90 -21.43 -19.04 -11.90
C ALA A 90 -22.43 -18.19 -12.68
N ARG A 91 -22.22 -18.03 -13.99
CA ARG A 91 -23.15 -17.31 -14.89
C ARG A 91 -24.55 -17.94 -14.92
N GLN A 92 -24.65 -19.26 -15.00
CA GLN A 92 -25.95 -19.95 -14.93
C GLN A 92 -26.66 -19.67 -13.59
N PHE A 93 -25.92 -19.66 -12.47
CA PHE A 93 -26.51 -19.31 -11.17
C PHE A 93 -26.99 -17.86 -11.10
N VAL A 94 -26.33 -16.92 -11.81
CA VAL A 94 -26.82 -15.54 -11.96
C VAL A 94 -28.14 -15.52 -12.71
N GLU A 95 -28.25 -16.26 -13.82
CA GLU A 95 -29.48 -16.36 -14.62
C GLU A 95 -30.63 -17.01 -13.82
N MET A 96 -30.31 -17.93 -12.90
CA MET A 96 -31.26 -18.53 -11.96
C MET A 96 -31.60 -17.64 -10.75
N GLY A 97 -31.03 -16.44 -10.64
CA GLY A 97 -31.23 -15.53 -9.51
C GLY A 97 -30.58 -15.99 -8.19
N LYS A 98 -29.68 -16.98 -8.22
CA LYS A 98 -28.99 -17.54 -7.04
C LYS A 98 -27.65 -16.86 -6.81
N TYR A 99 -27.70 -15.59 -6.41
CA TYR A 99 -26.53 -14.71 -6.33
C TYR A 99 -25.46 -15.16 -5.33
N ASP A 100 -25.83 -15.70 -4.17
CA ASP A 100 -24.85 -16.16 -3.17
C ASP A 100 -23.98 -17.31 -3.69
N LYS A 101 -24.59 -18.22 -4.46
CA LYS A 101 -23.88 -19.34 -5.09
C LYS A 101 -23.00 -18.86 -6.22
N ALA A 102 -23.52 -17.97 -7.07
CA ALA A 102 -22.75 -17.34 -8.14
C ALA A 102 -21.53 -16.62 -7.58
N SER A 103 -21.67 -15.88 -6.49
CA SER A 103 -20.58 -15.15 -5.84
C SER A 103 -19.43 -16.07 -5.44
N LYS A 104 -19.74 -17.18 -4.74
CA LYS A 104 -18.73 -18.14 -4.30
C LYS A 104 -18.02 -18.80 -5.49
N LEU A 105 -18.75 -19.07 -6.57
CA LEU A 105 -18.18 -19.66 -7.78
C LEU A 105 -17.29 -18.68 -8.54
N PHE A 106 -17.66 -17.40 -8.61
CA PHE A 106 -16.79 -16.39 -9.19
C PHE A 106 -15.52 -16.17 -8.36
N GLU A 107 -15.64 -16.11 -7.04
CA GLU A 107 -14.48 -16.04 -6.13
C GLU A 107 -13.59 -17.28 -6.32
N HIS A 108 -14.18 -18.47 -6.43
CA HIS A 108 -13.44 -19.69 -6.67
C HIS A 108 -12.73 -19.70 -8.04
N ALA A 109 -13.40 -19.29 -9.11
CA ALA A 109 -12.80 -19.15 -10.44
C ALA A 109 -11.65 -18.13 -10.45
N PHE A 110 -11.81 -17.01 -9.74
CA PHE A 110 -10.75 -16.01 -9.56
C PHE A 110 -9.56 -16.57 -8.78
N LEU A 111 -9.78 -17.36 -7.72
CA LEU A 111 -8.69 -18.00 -6.97
C LEU A 111 -7.93 -19.03 -7.80
N MET A 112 -8.62 -19.73 -8.71
CA MET A 112 -7.99 -20.68 -9.61
C MET A 112 -7.14 -20.00 -10.68
N HIS A 113 -7.67 -18.97 -11.33
CA HIS A 113 -6.94 -18.23 -12.37
C HIS A 113 -7.07 -16.71 -12.19
N PRO A 114 -6.26 -16.11 -11.28
CA PRO A 114 -6.36 -14.69 -10.95
C PRO A 114 -6.01 -13.75 -12.12
N ARG A 115 -5.31 -14.27 -13.13
CA ARG A 115 -4.79 -13.50 -14.28
C ARG A 115 -5.64 -13.63 -15.54
N HIS A 116 -6.72 -14.42 -15.51
CA HIS A 116 -7.49 -14.70 -16.71
C HIS A 116 -8.44 -13.54 -17.05
N PRO A 117 -8.32 -12.90 -18.25
CA PRO A 117 -9.10 -11.72 -18.61
C PRO A 117 -10.63 -11.93 -18.61
N ASP A 118 -11.12 -13.07 -19.12
CA ASP A 118 -12.58 -13.34 -19.14
C ASP A 118 -13.16 -13.53 -17.74
N ILE A 119 -12.50 -14.30 -16.87
CA ILE A 119 -12.93 -14.52 -15.48
C ILE A 119 -13.01 -13.19 -14.72
N LEU A 120 -11.98 -12.34 -14.88
CA LEU A 120 -11.95 -11.00 -14.29
C LEU A 120 -13.10 -10.13 -14.83
N THR A 121 -13.34 -10.16 -16.15
CA THR A 121 -14.40 -9.35 -16.78
C THR A 121 -15.79 -9.81 -16.33
N GLU A 122 -16.05 -11.12 -16.29
CA GLU A 122 -17.34 -11.66 -15.84
C GLU A 122 -17.57 -11.44 -14.34
N TYR A 123 -16.51 -11.56 -13.52
CA TYR A 123 -16.61 -11.25 -12.10
C TYR A 123 -16.88 -9.75 -11.85
N GLY A 124 -16.25 -8.88 -12.64
CA GLY A 124 -16.53 -7.44 -12.62
C GLY A 124 -17.99 -7.15 -12.95
N LEU A 125 -18.54 -7.79 -13.99
CA LEU A 125 -19.94 -7.64 -14.40
C LEU A 125 -20.92 -8.11 -13.33
N PHE A 126 -20.63 -9.24 -12.69
CA PHE A 126 -21.43 -9.73 -11.57
C PHE A 126 -21.43 -8.74 -10.40
N THR A 127 -20.25 -8.25 -10.03
CA THR A 127 -20.07 -7.31 -8.91
C THR A 127 -20.83 -6.00 -9.18
N GLU A 128 -20.76 -5.50 -10.41
CA GLU A 128 -21.43 -4.27 -10.79
C GLU A 128 -22.95 -4.40 -10.77
N LYS A 129 -23.50 -5.45 -11.40
CA LYS A 129 -24.95 -5.61 -11.56
C LYS A 129 -25.67 -6.02 -10.28
N ILE A 130 -25.04 -6.87 -9.47
CA ILE A 130 -25.69 -7.51 -8.33
C ILE A 130 -25.32 -6.83 -7.02
N ARG A 131 -24.03 -6.51 -6.83
CA ARG A 131 -23.56 -5.88 -5.58
C ARG A 131 -23.61 -4.35 -5.65
N GLY A 132 -23.68 -3.76 -6.85
CA GLY A 132 -23.64 -2.31 -7.02
C GLY A 132 -22.26 -1.68 -6.73
N ASP A 133 -21.23 -2.51 -6.54
CA ASP A 133 -19.87 -2.06 -6.25
C ASP A 133 -19.13 -1.76 -7.56
N VAL A 134 -19.32 -0.53 -8.03
CA VAL A 134 -18.74 -0.03 -9.29
C VAL A 134 -17.22 0.09 -9.20
N VAL A 135 -16.67 0.37 -8.01
CA VAL A 135 -15.23 0.52 -7.79
C VAL A 135 -14.52 -0.82 -7.96
N LYS A 136 -15.02 -1.86 -7.29
CA LYS A 136 -14.48 -3.22 -7.44
C LYS A 136 -14.69 -3.76 -8.86
N ALA A 137 -15.82 -3.47 -9.49
CA ALA A 137 -16.05 -3.86 -10.88
C ALA A 137 -15.03 -3.21 -11.83
N ASN A 138 -14.83 -1.89 -11.72
CA ASN A 138 -13.86 -1.15 -12.53
C ASN A 138 -12.44 -1.69 -12.35
N LEU A 139 -12.06 -2.03 -11.11
CA LEU A 139 -10.78 -2.67 -10.84
C LEU A 139 -10.62 -3.99 -11.59
N MET A 140 -11.64 -4.85 -11.63
CA MET A 140 -11.55 -6.12 -12.34
C MET A 140 -11.38 -5.92 -13.85
N TYR A 141 -12.08 -4.94 -14.44
CA TYR A 141 -11.90 -4.58 -15.85
C TYR A 141 -10.50 -4.02 -16.11
N CYS A 142 -9.99 -3.20 -15.21
CA CYS A 142 -8.59 -2.80 -15.21
C CYS A 142 -7.70 -4.05 -15.17
N ARG A 143 -7.77 -4.91 -14.16
CA ARG A 143 -6.91 -6.12 -14.12
C ARG A 143 -6.95 -6.95 -15.40
N ALA A 144 -8.12 -7.16 -16.00
CA ALA A 144 -8.25 -7.85 -17.27
C ALA A 144 -7.44 -7.20 -18.41
N LEU A 145 -7.41 -5.86 -18.48
CA LEU A 145 -6.67 -5.10 -19.49
C LEU A 145 -5.16 -5.02 -19.26
N ILE A 146 -4.65 -5.44 -18.09
CA ILE A 146 -3.20 -5.62 -17.89
C ILE A 146 -2.77 -6.83 -18.70
N TYR A 147 -3.47 -7.95 -18.50
CA TYR A 147 -3.12 -9.23 -19.08
C TYR A 147 -3.52 -9.33 -20.56
N ASN A 148 -4.64 -8.72 -20.95
CA ASN A 148 -5.04 -8.60 -22.34
C ASN A 148 -5.47 -7.16 -22.68
N PRO A 149 -4.55 -6.33 -23.20
CA PRO A 149 -4.83 -4.95 -23.61
C PRO A 149 -5.94 -4.77 -24.64
N GLU A 150 -6.17 -5.76 -25.50
CA GLU A 150 -7.13 -5.69 -26.62
C GLU A 150 -8.50 -6.30 -26.26
N HIS A 151 -8.72 -6.65 -24.99
CA HIS A 151 -9.95 -7.30 -24.55
C HIS A 151 -11.17 -6.38 -24.66
N SER A 152 -11.88 -6.47 -25.78
CA SER A 152 -12.99 -5.59 -26.18
C SER A 152 -14.04 -5.35 -25.10
N ARG A 153 -14.50 -6.40 -24.42
CA ARG A 153 -15.51 -6.29 -23.33
C ARG A 153 -14.99 -5.51 -22.13
N ALA A 154 -13.73 -5.72 -21.75
CA ALA A 154 -13.14 -5.06 -20.59
C ALA A 154 -12.91 -3.57 -20.89
N ILE A 155 -12.50 -3.23 -22.12
CA ILE A 155 -12.40 -1.83 -22.59
C ILE A 155 -13.75 -1.14 -22.50
N LEU A 156 -14.81 -1.76 -23.03
CA LEU A 156 -16.15 -1.20 -23.03
C LEU A 156 -16.67 -0.95 -21.61
N HIS A 157 -16.55 -1.96 -20.74
CA HIS A 157 -17.06 -1.85 -19.38
C HIS A 157 -16.25 -0.88 -18.54
N LYS A 158 -14.92 -0.89 -18.64
CA LYS A 158 -14.04 0.12 -18.02
C LYS A 158 -14.41 1.52 -18.49
N GLY A 159 -14.58 1.75 -19.79
CA GLY A 159 -14.94 3.07 -20.33
C GLY A 159 -16.24 3.62 -19.74
N ARG A 160 -17.21 2.75 -19.43
CA ARG A 160 -18.47 3.14 -18.78
C ARG A 160 -18.31 3.37 -17.27
N THR A 161 -17.55 2.53 -16.57
CA THR A 161 -17.42 2.61 -15.10
C THR A 161 -16.39 3.65 -14.65
N GLN A 162 -15.40 3.98 -15.48
CA GLN A 162 -14.33 4.91 -15.16
C GLN A 162 -14.81 6.29 -14.67
N PRO A 163 -15.71 7.01 -15.37
CA PRO A 163 -16.18 8.32 -14.89
C PRO A 163 -16.99 8.20 -13.58
N LEU A 164 -17.69 7.09 -13.37
CA LEU A 164 -18.44 6.85 -12.12
C LEU A 164 -17.50 6.66 -10.94
N VAL A 165 -16.42 5.88 -11.12
CA VAL A 165 -15.41 5.69 -10.07
C VAL A 165 -14.69 7.00 -9.77
N GLN A 166 -14.35 7.79 -10.80
CA GLN A 166 -13.73 9.11 -10.59
C GLN A 166 -14.61 10.05 -9.75
N GLU A 167 -15.92 10.04 -9.96
CA GLU A 167 -16.86 10.82 -9.14
C GLU A 167 -16.94 10.30 -7.71
N VAL A 168 -16.97 8.98 -7.50
CA VAL A 168 -16.95 8.35 -6.17
C VAL A 168 -15.67 8.71 -5.41
N ASP A 169 -14.52 8.62 -6.06
CA ASP A 169 -13.22 8.97 -5.48
C ASP A 169 -13.17 10.47 -5.14
N ALA A 170 -13.63 11.34 -6.04
CA ALA A 170 -13.67 12.78 -5.81
C ALA A 170 -14.56 13.15 -4.60
N GLU A 171 -15.73 12.53 -4.46
CA GLU A 171 -16.61 12.75 -3.31
C GLU A 171 -15.96 12.26 -2.01
N MET A 172 -15.25 11.12 -2.03
CA MET A 172 -14.52 10.64 -0.86
C MET A 172 -13.45 11.64 -0.41
N LEU A 173 -12.68 12.20 -1.35
CA LEU A 173 -11.69 13.24 -1.05
C LEU A 173 -12.34 14.50 -0.48
N ARG A 174 -13.51 14.89 -1.00
CA ARG A 174 -14.27 16.04 -0.47
C ARG A 174 -14.73 15.81 0.98
N ILE A 175 -15.14 14.59 1.32
CA ILE A 175 -15.49 14.22 2.70
C ILE A 175 -14.27 14.37 3.61
N LEU A 176 -13.11 13.83 3.19
CA LEU A 176 -11.86 13.93 3.95
C LEU A 176 -11.43 15.39 4.17
N ASP A 177 -11.59 16.26 3.17
CA ASP A 177 -11.29 17.68 3.30
C ASP A 177 -12.22 18.38 4.31
N ASN A 178 -13.51 18.05 4.31
CA ASN A 178 -14.46 18.59 5.28
C ASN A 178 -14.11 18.16 6.71
N ASP A 179 -13.74 16.90 6.91
CA ASP A 179 -13.33 16.39 8.22
C ASP A 179 -11.99 16.99 8.68
N ARG A 180 -11.06 17.21 7.74
CA ARG A 180 -9.82 17.95 8.01
C ARG A 180 -10.11 19.39 8.45
N ILE A 181 -11.01 20.10 7.77
CA ILE A 181 -11.38 21.48 8.15
C ILE A 181 -12.01 21.49 9.55
N ARG A 182 -12.91 20.55 9.86
CA ARG A 182 -13.50 20.39 11.20
C ARG A 182 -12.42 20.14 12.26
N PHE A 183 -11.47 19.26 11.98
CA PHE A 183 -10.35 18.97 12.87
C PHE A 183 -9.48 20.21 13.13
N LEU A 184 -9.14 20.97 12.07
CA LEU A 184 -8.35 22.20 12.19
C LEU A 184 -9.08 23.32 12.93
N GLY A 185 -10.42 23.27 12.99
CA GLY A 185 -11.24 24.19 13.78
C GLY A 185 -11.19 23.94 15.30
N ILE A 186 -10.65 22.80 15.75
CA ILE A 186 -10.53 22.49 17.19
C ILE A 186 -9.47 23.41 17.82
N PRO A 187 -9.78 24.10 18.94
CA PRO A 187 -8.81 24.97 19.61
C PRO A 187 -7.56 24.21 20.06
N ARG A 188 -6.38 24.73 19.69
CA ARG A 188 -5.07 24.10 19.99
C ARG A 188 -4.79 23.92 21.49
N GLY A 189 -5.38 24.77 22.33
CA GLY A 189 -5.25 24.69 23.80
C GLY A 189 -6.18 23.68 24.48
N SER A 190 -6.98 22.93 23.72
CA SER A 190 -7.87 21.91 24.29
C SER A 190 -7.06 20.77 24.92
N SER A 191 -7.32 20.50 26.21
CA SER A 191 -6.75 19.36 26.92
C SER A 191 -7.15 18.02 26.27
N GLY A 192 -8.37 17.94 25.74
CA GLY A 192 -8.86 16.78 24.99
C GLY A 192 -8.07 16.54 23.72
N LEU A 193 -7.78 17.59 22.94
CA LEU A 193 -6.95 17.48 21.74
C LEU A 193 -5.51 17.08 22.09
N SER A 194 -4.94 17.70 23.12
CA SER A 194 -3.57 17.37 23.58
C SER A 194 -3.44 15.91 24.02
N ARG A 195 -4.46 15.38 24.72
CA ARG A 195 -4.52 13.96 25.10
C ARG A 195 -4.65 13.07 23.87
N ALA A 196 -5.57 13.38 22.96
CA ALA A 196 -5.78 12.61 21.74
C ALA A 196 -4.54 12.58 20.84
N MET A 197 -3.83 13.71 20.69
CA MET A 197 -2.57 13.77 19.93
C MET A 197 -1.47 12.92 20.56
N ARG A 198 -1.36 12.92 21.89
CA ARG A 198 -0.40 12.06 22.61
C ARG A 198 -0.74 10.58 22.47
N GLU A 199 -2.02 10.22 22.56
CA GLU A 199 -2.46 8.84 22.34
C GLU A 199 -2.20 8.40 20.91
N ALA A 200 -2.54 9.25 19.92
CA ALA A 200 -2.27 9.00 18.51
C ALA A 200 -0.76 8.82 18.23
N TYR A 201 0.10 9.58 18.90
CA TYR A 201 1.56 9.42 18.78
C TYR A 201 2.04 8.03 19.21
N PHE A 202 1.57 7.53 20.36
CA PHE A 202 1.94 6.20 20.83
C PHE A 202 1.33 5.09 19.96
N SER A 203 0.06 5.23 19.60
CA SER A 203 -0.61 4.29 18.69
C SER A 203 0.11 4.25 17.35
N HIS A 204 0.59 5.39 16.86
CA HIS A 204 1.33 5.46 15.61
C HIS A 204 2.59 4.61 15.63
N ILE A 205 3.47 4.84 16.62
CA ILE A 205 4.71 4.08 16.74
C ILE A 205 4.39 2.59 16.90
N TYR A 206 3.45 2.24 17.79
CA TYR A 206 3.04 0.85 17.99
C TYR A 206 2.57 0.16 16.70
N HIS A 207 1.67 0.79 15.94
CA HIS A 207 1.13 0.16 14.73
C HIS A 207 2.19 0.02 13.65
N THR A 208 3.02 1.04 13.46
CA THR A 208 4.14 0.95 12.52
C THR A 208 5.07 -0.19 12.93
N VAL A 209 5.51 -0.25 14.21
CA VAL A 209 6.39 -1.33 14.68
C VAL A 209 5.79 -2.73 14.60
N ALA A 210 4.51 -2.86 14.96
CA ALA A 210 3.83 -4.14 14.92
C ALA A 210 3.66 -4.69 13.51
N MET A 211 3.54 -3.82 12.49
CA MET A 211 3.43 -4.25 11.09
C MET A 211 4.71 -4.93 10.59
N GLU A 212 5.86 -4.68 11.21
CA GLU A 212 7.14 -5.29 10.83
C GLU A 212 7.49 -6.52 11.66
N GLY A 213 6.59 -6.89 12.57
CA GLY A 213 6.73 -8.08 13.40
C GLY A 213 7.18 -7.79 14.83
N ASN A 214 7.29 -6.52 15.24
CA ASN A 214 7.55 -6.19 16.64
C ASN A 214 6.40 -6.71 17.52
N THR A 215 6.74 -7.42 18.59
CA THR A 215 5.76 -8.13 19.43
C THR A 215 5.39 -7.36 20.69
N MET A 216 5.90 -6.14 20.89
CA MET A 216 5.58 -5.31 22.05
C MET A 216 4.15 -4.82 21.98
N SER A 217 3.41 -4.88 23.09
CA SER A 217 2.04 -4.36 23.15
C SER A 217 2.02 -2.83 23.20
N LEU A 218 0.87 -2.22 22.87
CA LEU A 218 0.71 -0.75 22.95
C LEU A 218 1.06 -0.18 24.34
N MET A 219 0.70 -0.90 25.43
CA MET A 219 1.03 -0.47 26.79
C MET A 219 2.54 -0.57 27.07
N GLN A 220 3.20 -1.61 26.54
CA GLN A 220 4.63 -1.77 26.60
C GLN A 220 5.35 -0.65 25.83
N THR A 221 4.97 -0.41 24.57
CA THR A 221 5.50 0.70 23.76
C THR A 221 5.35 2.06 24.47
N ARG A 222 4.17 2.34 25.04
CA ARG A 222 3.95 3.57 25.84
C ARG A 222 4.90 3.65 27.02
N SER A 223 4.98 2.59 27.82
CA SER A 223 5.84 2.55 29.02
C SER A 223 7.31 2.78 28.66
N LEU A 224 7.80 2.18 27.59
CA LEU A 224 9.15 2.40 27.07
C LEU A 224 9.39 3.87 26.69
N LEU A 225 8.48 4.48 25.95
CA LEU A 225 8.64 5.85 25.46
C LEU A 225 8.55 6.91 26.56
N GLU A 226 7.71 6.67 27.58
CA GLU A 226 7.52 7.56 28.73
C GLU A 226 8.63 7.42 29.77
N THR A 227 8.98 6.19 30.15
CA THR A 227 9.92 5.94 31.27
C THR A 227 11.36 5.75 30.83
N ARG A 228 11.59 5.41 29.56
CA ARG A 228 12.89 4.97 29.02
C ARG A 228 13.46 3.74 29.73
N LEU A 229 12.61 2.97 30.43
CA LEU A 229 12.99 1.71 31.06
C LEU A 229 12.77 0.54 30.10
N ALA A 230 13.72 -0.39 30.08
CA ALA A 230 13.61 -1.61 29.30
C ALA A 230 12.54 -2.55 29.89
N ILE A 231 11.88 -3.29 29.00
CA ILE A 231 10.82 -4.23 29.33
C ILE A 231 11.41 -5.64 29.35
N GLY A 232 11.28 -6.29 30.51
CA GLY A 232 11.78 -7.65 30.69
C GLY A 232 11.14 -8.64 29.71
N GLY A 233 11.96 -9.52 29.15
CA GLY A 233 11.50 -10.59 28.25
C GLY A 233 11.24 -10.16 26.79
N LYS A 234 11.62 -8.94 26.41
CA LYS A 234 11.55 -8.43 25.02
C LYS A 234 12.95 -8.21 24.45
N SER A 235 13.09 -8.30 23.13
CA SER A 235 14.38 -8.14 22.46
C SER A 235 14.87 -6.69 22.53
N LEU A 236 16.18 -6.47 22.67
CA LEU A 236 16.76 -5.13 22.57
C LEU A 236 16.50 -4.49 21.20
N LEU A 237 16.44 -5.30 20.15
CA LEU A 237 16.11 -4.85 18.80
C LEU A 237 14.71 -4.23 18.76
N GLU A 238 13.71 -4.90 19.32
CA GLU A 238 12.32 -4.38 19.40
C GLU A 238 12.24 -3.05 20.17
N HIS A 239 13.07 -2.86 21.18
CA HIS A 239 13.14 -1.58 21.90
C HIS A 239 13.78 -0.49 21.03
N ASN A 240 14.87 -0.83 20.35
CA ASN A 240 15.63 0.10 19.52
C ASN A 240 14.80 0.59 18.33
N GLU A 241 13.97 -0.27 17.74
CA GLU A 241 13.00 0.10 16.70
C GLU A 241 12.00 1.18 17.18
N ILE A 242 11.39 0.96 18.35
CA ILE A 242 10.44 1.92 18.96
C ILE A 242 11.14 3.26 19.26
N LEU A 243 12.36 3.20 19.78
CA LEU A 243 13.15 4.39 20.10
C LEU A 243 13.58 5.14 18.83
N GLY A 244 13.93 4.43 17.76
CA GLY A 244 14.25 5.00 16.46
C GLY A 244 13.05 5.71 15.82
N MET A 245 11.87 5.09 15.88
CA MET A 245 10.63 5.72 15.42
C MET A 245 10.25 6.97 16.22
N ASP A 246 10.41 6.94 17.54
CA ASP A 246 10.22 8.14 18.40
C ASP A 246 11.19 9.27 18.01
N ALA A 247 12.47 8.95 17.80
CA ALA A 247 13.47 9.93 17.38
C ALA A 247 13.15 10.52 15.99
N ALA A 248 12.75 9.68 15.03
CA ALA A 248 12.39 10.10 13.68
C ALA A 248 11.16 11.02 13.67
N LEU A 249 10.09 10.66 14.40
CA LEU A 249 8.88 11.48 14.48
C LEU A 249 9.13 12.82 15.17
N LYS A 250 9.98 12.84 16.21
CA LYS A 250 10.40 14.11 16.84
C LYS A 250 11.13 15.00 15.85
N TYR A 251 12.06 14.44 15.08
CA TYR A 251 12.76 15.17 14.03
C TYR A 251 11.81 15.71 12.96
N LEU A 252 10.88 14.90 12.46
CA LEU A 252 9.85 15.33 11.52
C LEU A 252 9.07 16.54 12.05
N ASN A 253 8.53 16.44 13.28
CA ASN A 253 7.71 17.48 13.88
C ASN A 253 8.48 18.77 14.20
N MET A 254 9.73 18.65 14.65
CA MET A 254 10.54 19.80 15.06
C MET A 254 11.27 20.48 13.91
N SER A 255 11.79 19.70 12.97
CA SER A 255 12.73 20.18 11.95
C SER A 255 12.12 20.29 10.55
N LEU A 256 11.17 19.42 10.18
CA LEU A 256 10.66 19.37 8.81
C LEU A 256 9.30 20.07 8.66
N VAL A 257 8.34 19.85 9.58
CA VAL A 257 6.95 20.35 9.44
C VAL A 257 6.86 21.87 9.25
N ASN A 258 7.67 22.62 9.99
CA ASN A 258 7.67 24.08 9.98
C ASN A 258 8.77 24.67 9.07
N ARG A 259 9.54 23.82 8.38
CA ARG A 259 10.62 24.30 7.52
C ARG A 259 10.07 24.97 6.27
N ILE A 260 10.65 26.12 5.95
CA ILE A 260 10.43 26.81 4.68
C ILE A 260 11.50 26.30 3.72
N GLY A 261 11.07 25.68 2.63
CA GLY A 261 11.98 25.14 1.62
C GLY A 261 11.46 23.85 0.98
N LEU A 262 12.20 23.39 -0.01
CA LEU A 262 11.97 22.12 -0.68
C LEU A 262 12.42 20.96 0.21
N ILE A 263 11.95 19.77 -0.12
CA ILE A 263 12.42 18.52 0.48
C ILE A 263 13.60 18.04 -0.34
N THR A 264 14.65 17.57 0.33
CA THR A 264 15.86 17.04 -0.31
C THR A 264 16.02 15.55 -0.02
N VAL A 265 16.90 14.90 -0.79
CA VAL A 265 17.29 13.50 -0.53
C VAL A 265 17.91 13.37 0.87
N ASP A 266 18.70 14.36 1.30
CA ASP A 266 19.30 14.37 2.63
C ASP A 266 18.26 14.31 3.75
N ASP A 267 17.08 14.91 3.58
CA ASP A 267 16.01 14.79 4.58
C ASP A 267 15.53 13.36 4.75
N ILE A 268 15.42 12.62 3.64
CA ILE A 268 15.05 11.21 3.66
C ILE A 268 16.15 10.39 4.36
N LEU A 269 17.42 10.65 4.04
CA LEU A 269 18.55 10.01 4.70
C LEU A 269 18.59 10.32 6.21
N GLU A 270 18.26 11.55 6.60
CA GLU A 270 18.25 12.01 7.99
C GLU A 270 17.10 11.38 8.80
N ILE A 271 15.93 11.19 8.16
CA ILE A 271 14.82 10.42 8.72
C ILE A 271 15.26 8.96 8.90
N HIS A 272 15.76 8.33 7.84
CA HIS A 272 16.19 6.93 7.88
C HIS A 272 17.29 6.69 8.93
N ARG A 273 18.22 7.63 9.07
CA ARG A 273 19.27 7.56 10.10
C ARG A 273 18.71 7.46 11.52
N ARG A 274 17.61 8.15 11.81
CA ARG A 274 16.95 8.08 13.13
C ARG A 274 16.14 6.81 13.31
N VAL A 275 15.41 6.43 12.27
CA VAL A 275 14.59 5.23 12.26
C VAL A 275 15.45 4.00 12.53
N TYR A 276 16.56 3.84 11.81
CA TYR A 276 17.38 2.63 11.86
C TYR A 276 18.64 2.77 12.72
N GLY A 277 18.99 3.98 13.18
CA GLY A 277 20.27 4.24 13.86
C GLY A 277 20.47 3.54 15.20
N PHE A 278 19.40 3.14 15.89
CA PHE A 278 19.50 2.32 17.11
C PHE A 278 19.57 0.82 16.79
N VAL A 279 19.19 0.40 15.58
CA VAL A 279 19.21 -1.00 15.15
C VAL A 279 20.55 -1.31 14.50
N ASP A 280 20.89 -0.58 13.42
CA ASP A 280 22.19 -0.66 12.75
C ASP A 280 22.70 0.74 12.40
N PRO A 281 23.61 1.31 13.20
CA PRO A 281 24.17 2.64 12.94
C PRO A 281 25.08 2.70 11.72
N VAL A 282 25.53 1.56 11.16
CA VAL A 282 26.41 1.53 9.99
C VAL A 282 25.61 1.79 8.71
N GLU A 283 24.47 1.12 8.56
CA GLU A 283 23.61 1.26 7.38
C GLU A 283 22.59 2.41 7.52
N ALA A 284 22.36 2.89 8.74
CA ALA A 284 21.43 3.99 9.02
C ALA A 284 21.79 5.28 8.25
N GLY A 285 20.84 5.74 7.42
CA GLY A 285 20.99 6.95 6.60
C GLY A 285 21.90 6.79 5.37
N HIS A 286 22.20 5.55 4.97
CA HIS A 286 22.93 5.25 3.73
C HIS A 286 22.07 4.40 2.80
N PHE A 287 22.18 4.63 1.49
CA PHE A 287 21.55 3.75 0.51
C PHE A 287 22.19 2.37 0.52
N ARG A 288 21.38 1.35 0.19
CA ARG A 288 21.89 -0.02 0.09
C ARG A 288 22.91 -0.15 -1.03
N ARG A 289 23.91 -1.00 -0.78
CA ARG A 289 25.00 -1.29 -1.72
C ARG A 289 24.84 -2.61 -2.45
N HIS A 290 23.85 -3.41 -2.05
CA HIS A 290 23.60 -4.75 -2.57
C HIS A 290 22.16 -4.87 -3.04
N GLN A 291 21.94 -5.77 -4.01
CA GLN A 291 20.61 -6.06 -4.51
C GLN A 291 19.82 -6.87 -3.47
N VAL A 292 18.56 -6.53 -3.30
CA VAL A 292 17.63 -7.22 -2.39
C VAL A 292 16.43 -7.70 -3.17
N TYR A 293 15.76 -8.73 -2.65
CA TYR A 293 14.55 -9.30 -3.23
C TYR A 293 13.43 -9.23 -2.22
N VAL A 294 12.30 -8.64 -2.61
CA VAL A 294 11.17 -8.40 -1.73
C VAL A 294 10.01 -9.27 -2.20
N GLY A 295 9.94 -10.49 -1.66
CA GLY A 295 9.04 -11.53 -2.17
C GLY A 295 9.32 -11.84 -3.64
N GLY A 296 8.37 -11.53 -4.53
CA GLY A 296 8.50 -11.73 -5.98
C GLY A 296 8.89 -10.47 -6.77
N PHE A 297 9.23 -9.37 -6.08
CA PHE A 297 9.59 -8.10 -6.70
C PHE A 297 11.10 -7.82 -6.54
N GLU A 298 11.73 -7.40 -7.63
CA GLU A 298 13.11 -6.94 -7.66
C GLU A 298 13.14 -5.40 -7.76
N PRO A 299 13.58 -4.69 -6.70
CA PRO A 299 13.63 -3.23 -6.72
C PRO A 299 14.81 -2.67 -7.53
N THR A 300 14.86 -1.34 -7.67
CA THR A 300 15.90 -0.58 -8.40
C THR A 300 17.32 -1.04 -8.06
N PRO A 301 18.18 -1.40 -9.03
CA PRO A 301 19.55 -1.80 -8.73
C PRO A 301 20.34 -0.76 -7.93
N PRO A 302 21.27 -1.15 -7.04
CA PRO A 302 22.01 -0.21 -6.18
C PRO A 302 22.67 0.96 -6.91
N GLY A 303 23.15 0.75 -8.13
CA GLY A 303 23.80 1.78 -8.94
C GLY A 303 22.86 2.90 -9.42
N ASP A 304 21.55 2.65 -9.47
CA ASP A 304 20.55 3.59 -9.96
C ASP A 304 19.75 4.27 -8.83
N ILE A 305 19.88 3.81 -7.58
CA ILE A 305 19.08 4.30 -6.44
C ILE A 305 19.21 5.81 -6.27
N GLU A 306 20.43 6.35 -6.27
CA GLU A 306 20.66 7.78 -6.06
C GLU A 306 19.98 8.64 -7.13
N LYS A 307 20.04 8.18 -8.39
CA LYS A 307 19.39 8.83 -9.53
C LYS A 307 17.86 8.77 -9.38
N GLU A 308 17.30 7.61 -9.08
CA GLU A 308 15.85 7.43 -8.93
C GLU A 308 15.29 8.20 -7.71
N MET A 309 16.04 8.25 -6.61
CA MET A 309 15.68 9.05 -5.43
C MET A 309 15.74 10.55 -5.72
N THR A 310 16.72 11.00 -6.50
CA THR A 310 16.77 12.40 -6.95
C THR A 310 15.58 12.72 -7.85
N ALA A 311 15.28 11.87 -8.83
CA ALA A 311 14.12 12.03 -9.70
C ALA A 311 12.79 12.03 -8.92
N LEU A 312 12.67 11.20 -7.87
CA LEU A 312 11.51 11.17 -6.99
C LEU A 312 11.33 12.49 -6.22
N ILE A 313 12.41 13.04 -5.68
CA ILE A 313 12.40 14.32 -4.96
C ILE A 313 12.12 15.48 -5.91
N ASP A 314 12.71 15.48 -7.10
CA ASP A 314 12.43 16.48 -8.13
C ASP A 314 10.96 16.46 -8.51
N TRP A 315 10.40 15.26 -8.78
CA TRP A 315 8.97 15.09 -9.04
C TRP A 315 8.10 15.63 -7.91
N LEU A 316 8.48 15.35 -6.65
CA LEU A 316 7.74 15.81 -5.47
C LEU A 316 7.71 17.35 -5.35
N ASN A 317 8.76 18.01 -5.83
CA ASN A 317 8.92 19.47 -5.78
C ASN A 317 8.36 20.20 -7.03
N LEU A 318 7.86 19.49 -8.05
CA LEU A 318 7.23 20.11 -9.22
C LEU A 318 5.93 20.83 -8.86
N GLU A 319 5.68 21.96 -9.54
CA GLU A 319 4.42 22.72 -9.38
C GLU A 319 3.19 21.91 -9.81
N THR A 320 3.32 21.06 -10.84
CA THR A 320 2.24 20.18 -11.30
C THR A 320 1.84 19.18 -10.23
N THR A 321 2.83 18.58 -9.56
CA THR A 321 2.63 17.63 -8.45
C THR A 321 1.94 18.29 -7.26
N MET A 322 2.17 19.58 -7.04
CA MET A 322 1.52 20.37 -5.98
C MET A 322 0.02 20.61 -6.20
N ASN A 323 -0.48 20.37 -7.42
CA ASN A 323 -1.91 20.44 -7.75
C ASN A 323 -2.65 19.14 -7.45
N ILE A 324 -1.92 18.04 -7.23
CA ILE A 324 -2.51 16.75 -6.83
C ILE A 324 -3.08 16.89 -5.41
N HIS A 325 -4.20 16.21 -5.15
CA HIS A 325 -4.79 16.19 -3.82
C HIS A 325 -3.79 15.59 -2.80
N PRO A 326 -3.59 16.18 -1.59
CA PRO A 326 -2.53 15.76 -0.67
C PRO A 326 -2.55 14.28 -0.27
N VAL A 327 -3.74 13.68 -0.19
CA VAL A 327 -3.90 12.25 0.11
C VAL A 327 -3.39 11.38 -1.03
N GLU A 328 -3.71 11.73 -2.27
CA GLU A 328 -3.22 11.03 -3.45
C GLU A 328 -1.71 11.22 -3.61
N LEU A 329 -1.21 12.44 -3.39
CA LEU A 329 0.21 12.74 -3.42
C LEU A 329 0.99 11.88 -2.41
N ALA A 330 0.48 11.76 -1.17
CA ALA A 330 1.09 10.92 -0.15
C ALA A 330 1.09 9.43 -0.56
N ALA A 331 -0.02 8.92 -1.09
CA ALA A 331 -0.12 7.54 -1.55
C ALA A 331 0.84 7.25 -2.71
N LEU A 332 0.94 8.16 -3.70
CA LEU A 332 1.85 8.04 -4.84
C LEU A 332 3.32 8.12 -4.41
N LEU A 333 3.65 9.04 -3.49
CA LEU A 333 4.99 9.15 -2.94
C LEU A 333 5.39 7.88 -2.19
N HIS A 334 4.50 7.36 -1.36
CA HIS A 334 4.72 6.10 -0.65
C HIS A 334 4.96 4.95 -1.64
N TYR A 335 4.09 4.79 -2.64
CA TYR A 335 4.24 3.75 -3.66
C TYR A 335 5.58 3.87 -4.41
N LYS A 336 5.91 5.06 -4.93
CA LYS A 336 7.16 5.28 -5.66
C LYS A 336 8.39 5.00 -4.80
N PHE A 337 8.36 5.39 -3.53
CA PHE A 337 9.45 5.13 -2.59
C PHE A 337 9.64 3.61 -2.36
N VAL A 338 8.56 2.87 -2.14
CA VAL A 338 8.58 1.41 -1.93
C VAL A 338 9.15 0.68 -3.16
N ILE A 339 8.81 1.15 -4.37
CA ILE A 339 9.32 0.58 -5.63
C ILE A 339 10.82 0.79 -5.80
N VAL A 340 11.35 1.98 -5.46
CA VAL A 340 12.80 2.23 -5.50
C VAL A 340 13.52 1.39 -4.44
N HIS A 341 12.92 1.26 -3.26
CA HIS A 341 13.45 0.50 -2.13
C HIS A 341 14.92 0.86 -1.82
N PRO A 342 15.20 2.10 -1.41
CA PRO A 342 16.57 2.64 -1.38
C PRO A 342 17.45 2.09 -0.24
N PHE A 343 16.88 1.42 0.76
CA PHE A 343 17.57 0.98 1.98
C PHE A 343 17.59 -0.56 2.12
N VAL A 344 18.56 -1.10 2.87
CA VAL A 344 18.69 -2.55 3.10
C VAL A 344 17.52 -3.06 3.94
N ASP A 345 17.23 -2.30 4.99
CA ASP A 345 16.15 -2.51 5.93
C ASP A 345 15.96 -1.17 6.68
N GLY A 346 14.73 -0.88 7.10
CA GLY A 346 14.37 0.49 7.42
C GLY A 346 12.95 0.84 7.00
N TRP A 347 11.99 0.16 7.61
CA TRP A 347 10.57 0.47 7.79
C TRP A 347 9.65 0.71 6.58
N LEU A 348 10.05 1.53 5.61
CA LEU A 348 9.25 1.71 4.40
C LEU A 348 9.20 0.43 3.53
N SER A 349 10.05 -0.56 3.83
CA SER A 349 10.19 -1.83 3.14
C SER A 349 9.26 -2.94 3.65
N ALA A 350 9.01 -3.02 4.96
CA ALA A 350 8.24 -4.13 5.55
C ALA A 350 6.73 -3.82 5.69
N CYS A 351 6.35 -2.54 5.69
CA CYS A 351 4.97 -2.07 5.82
C CYS A 351 4.03 -2.55 4.69
N CYS A 352 4.56 -2.84 3.50
CA CYS A 352 3.77 -3.39 2.41
C CYS A 352 3.58 -4.91 2.48
N TYR A 353 4.35 -5.62 3.31
CA TYR A 353 4.70 -6.99 2.95
C TYR A 353 4.65 -8.05 4.07
N SER A 354 4.22 -7.69 5.29
CA SER A 354 3.85 -8.69 6.30
C SER A 354 2.37 -9.13 6.15
N ARG A 355 2.18 -10.13 5.28
CA ARG A 355 1.28 -11.30 5.38
C ARG A 355 0.86 -11.83 4.02
#